data_AF-A0A401ZVX5-F1
#
_entry.id   AF-A0A401ZVX5-F1
#
_cell.length_a   1.000
_cell.length_b   1.000
_cell.length_c   1.000
_cell.angle_alpha   90.00
_cell.angle_beta   90.00
_cell.angle_gamma   90.00
#
_symmetry.space_group_name_H-M   'P 1'
#
loop_
_entity.id
_entity.type
_entity.pdbx_description
1 polymer ?
#
loop_
_entity_poly.entity_id
_entity_poly.type
_entity_poly.pdbx_seq_one_letter_code
_entity_poly.pdbx_strand_id
1 'polypeptide(L)'
;MNINEQFESFLAELGVEMERPDERDEEPEISIFQASRDHYGVFYRLDILNHRPELRIMLPIDKGAAKMDIYLVRLSELTPLNQCFVSLSHYEGSAAYEHSRDATFQHLLYAVAEMMKQLFWAGDLQRLIFPAEIQVTPVLIHDERKKGL
;
A
#
# COMPACT_ATOMS: atom_id res chain seq x y z
N MET A 1 12.21 8.67 -32.40
CA MET A 1 12.18 7.73 -31.27
C MET A 1 12.67 8.50 -30.06
N ASN A 2 11.75 8.81 -29.15
CA ASN A 2 12.01 9.62 -27.97
C ASN A 2 12.76 8.77 -26.93
N ILE A 3 13.63 9.37 -26.13
CA ILE A 3 14.36 8.69 -25.04
C ILE A 3 13.39 7.97 -24.09
N ASN A 4 12.20 8.56 -23.87
CA ASN A 4 11.17 7.94 -23.04
C ASN A 4 10.62 6.63 -23.65
N GLU A 5 10.45 6.56 -24.98
CA GLU A 5 9.97 5.34 -25.64
C GLU A 5 11.03 4.22 -25.59
N GLN A 6 12.31 4.58 -25.70
CA GLN A 6 13.42 3.63 -25.55
C GLN A 6 13.52 3.09 -24.13
N PHE A 7 13.28 3.95 -23.14
CA PHE A 7 13.30 3.59 -21.73
C PHE A 7 12.12 2.70 -21.35
N GLU A 8 10.91 3.02 -21.81
CA GLU A 8 9.72 2.18 -21.61
C GLU A 8 9.85 0.80 -22.28
N SER A 9 10.40 0.74 -23.50
CA SER A 9 10.67 -0.53 -24.18
C SER A 9 11.68 -1.38 -23.43
N PHE A 10 12.74 -0.76 -22.90
CA PHE A 10 13.76 -1.44 -22.10
C PHE A 10 13.20 -1.99 -20.78
N LEU A 11 12.34 -1.22 -20.11
CA LEU A 11 11.65 -1.66 -18.88
C LEU A 11 10.68 -2.81 -19.17
N ALA A 12 9.92 -2.74 -20.27
CA ALA A 12 9.03 -3.80 -20.70
C ALA A 12 9.78 -5.11 -21.03
N GLU A 13 10.95 -5.02 -21.67
CA GLU A 13 11.82 -6.16 -21.96
C GLU A 13 12.39 -6.82 -20.70
N LEU A 14 12.61 -6.05 -19.63
CA LEU A 14 12.99 -6.57 -18.30
C LEU A 14 11.81 -7.19 -17.53
N GLY A 15 10.61 -7.21 -18.12
CA GLY A 15 9.39 -7.68 -17.46
C GLY A 15 8.92 -6.75 -16.34
N VAL A 16 9.37 -5.49 -16.35
CA VAL A 16 8.92 -4.44 -15.45
C VAL A 16 7.62 -3.89 -16.02
N GLU A 17 6.49 -4.31 -15.44
CA GLU A 17 5.24 -3.61 -15.64
C GLU A 17 5.27 -2.35 -14.78
N MET A 18 5.48 -1.20 -15.43
CA MET A 18 5.29 0.09 -14.78
C MET A 18 3.83 0.16 -14.32
N GLU A 19 3.62 0.45 -13.04
CA GLU A 19 2.30 0.89 -12.56
C GLU A 19 1.92 2.04 -13.49
N ARG A 20 0.96 1.80 -14.40
CA ARG A 20 0.31 2.91 -15.07
C ARG A 20 -0.19 3.77 -13.93
N PRO A 21 -0.07 5.10 -13.99
CA PRO A 21 -0.89 5.92 -13.14
C PRO A 21 -2.32 5.55 -13.52
N ASP A 22 -2.89 4.54 -12.85
CA ASP A 22 -4.31 4.32 -12.83
C ASP A 22 -4.88 5.70 -12.53
N GLU A 23 -5.96 6.01 -13.24
CA GLU A 23 -6.88 7.15 -13.16
C GLU A 23 -7.18 7.63 -11.72
N ARG A 24 -6.13 7.99 -10.98
CA ARG A 24 -6.16 8.60 -9.67
C ARG A 24 -6.01 10.07 -9.99
N ASP A 25 -7.14 10.76 -9.97
CA ASP A 25 -7.16 12.21 -10.06
C ASP A 25 -6.48 12.88 -8.84
N GLU A 26 -5.99 12.10 -7.85
CA GLU A 26 -5.55 12.60 -6.55
C GLU A 26 -4.17 12.07 -6.14
N GLU A 27 -3.25 13.00 -5.87
CA GLU A 27 -1.94 12.74 -5.29
C GLU A 27 -2.06 12.48 -3.77
N PRO A 28 -1.32 11.51 -3.21
CA PRO A 28 -1.36 11.24 -1.78
C PRO A 28 -0.77 12.40 -0.98
N GLU A 29 -1.42 12.74 0.15
CA GLU A 29 -0.98 13.77 1.09
C GLU A 29 0.38 13.42 1.71
N ILE A 30 0.58 12.13 2.02
CA ILE A 30 1.83 11.57 2.54
C ILE A 30 2.08 10.24 1.85
N SER A 31 3.34 10.00 1.44
CA SER A 31 3.78 8.70 0.89
C SER A 31 5.10 8.26 1.53
N ILE A 32 5.15 7.02 2.02
CA ILE A 32 6.32 6.46 2.70
C ILE A 32 6.63 5.08 2.15
N PHE A 33 7.87 4.87 1.72
CA PHE A 33 8.36 3.60 1.23
C PHE A 33 9.22 2.89 2.28
N GLN A 34 8.95 1.62 2.52
CA GLN A 34 9.67 0.80 3.50
C GLN A 34 9.94 -0.60 2.97
N ALA A 35 11.18 -1.07 3.08
CA ALA A 35 11.48 -2.49 2.90
C ALA A 35 11.02 -3.28 4.12
N SER A 36 10.50 -4.49 3.89
CA SER A 36 10.16 -5.40 4.99
C SER A 36 11.41 -5.90 5.70
N ARG A 37 11.33 -6.04 7.02
CA ARG A 37 12.39 -6.66 7.83
C ARG A 37 12.20 -8.17 7.97
N ASP A 38 10.95 -8.62 7.90
CA ASP A 38 10.57 -10.00 8.21
C ASP A 38 10.31 -10.83 6.94
N HIS A 39 10.02 -10.17 5.81
CA HIS A 39 9.63 -10.83 4.56
C HIS A 39 10.60 -10.47 3.44
N TYR A 40 11.39 -11.45 3.00
CA TYR A 40 12.43 -11.23 1.99
C TYR A 40 11.86 -10.68 0.68
N GLY A 41 12.42 -9.55 0.23
CA GLY A 41 12.05 -8.91 -1.04
C GLY A 41 10.70 -8.19 -1.03
N VAL A 42 9.98 -8.16 0.10
CA VAL A 42 8.72 -7.43 0.22
C VAL A 42 8.98 -5.95 0.48
N PHE A 43 8.23 -5.10 -0.22
CA PHE A 43 8.20 -3.67 0.02
C PHE A 43 6.81 -3.23 0.42
N TYR A 44 6.75 -2.18 1.23
CA TYR A 44 5.54 -1.50 1.67
C TYR A 44 5.56 -0.07 1.16
N ARG A 45 4.43 0.39 0.65
CA ARG A 45 4.17 1.81 0.41
C ARG A 45 2.95 2.20 1.25
N LEU A 46 3.15 3.14 2.16
CA LEU A 46 2.12 3.68 3.03
C LEU A 46 1.71 5.01 2.42
N ASP A 47 0.43 5.19 2.17
CA ASP A 47 -0.09 6.44 1.63
C ASP A 47 -1.21 6.97 2.55
N ILE A 48 -1.33 8.31 2.64
CA ILE A 48 -2.57 8.96 3.07
C ILE A 48 -3.23 9.49 1.81
N LEU A 49 -4.41 8.97 1.49
CA LEU A 49 -5.20 9.38 0.34
C LEU A 49 -6.62 9.70 0.83
N ASN A 50 -7.10 10.91 0.53
CA ASN A 50 -8.38 11.42 1.02
C ASN A 50 -8.54 11.24 2.53
N HIS A 51 -7.50 11.62 3.27
CA HIS A 51 -7.43 11.48 4.71
C HIS A 51 -7.59 10.05 5.24
N ARG A 52 -7.39 9.03 4.41
CA ARG A 52 -7.47 7.61 4.80
C ARG A 52 -6.11 6.94 4.63
N PRO A 53 -5.71 6.07 5.58
CA PRO A 53 -4.47 5.32 5.46
C PRO A 53 -4.66 4.15 4.47
N GLU A 54 -3.73 4.05 3.53
CA GLU A 54 -3.60 2.93 2.60
C GLU A 54 -2.24 2.25 2.76
N LEU A 55 -2.22 0.92 2.64
CA LEU A 55 -0.99 0.16 2.59
C LEU A 55 -0.95 -0.67 1.31
N ARG A 56 0.02 -0.39 0.44
CA ARG A 56 0.37 -1.26 -0.68
C ARG A 56 1.47 -2.21 -0.25
N ILE A 57 1.26 -3.50 -0.50
CA ILE A 57 2.22 -4.56 -0.25
C ILE A 57 2.68 -5.09 -1.61
N MET A 58 3.95 -4.92 -1.89
CA MET A 58 4.62 -5.43 -3.10
C MET A 58 5.34 -6.72 -2.73
N LEU A 59 4.87 -7.83 -3.26
CA LEU A 59 5.33 -9.19 -2.96
C LEU A 59 6.02 -9.80 -4.19
N PRO A 60 7.27 -10.26 -4.10
CA PRO A 60 7.92 -10.92 -5.22
C PRO A 60 7.24 -12.26 -5.52
N ILE A 61 6.99 -12.53 -6.80
CA ILE A 61 6.34 -13.77 -7.25
C ILE A 61 7.30 -14.96 -7.20
N ASP A 62 8.61 -14.70 -7.41
CA ASP A 62 9.68 -15.69 -7.33
C ASP A 62 10.93 -15.11 -6.67
N LYS A 63 11.77 -16.00 -6.11
CA LYS A 63 13.08 -15.62 -5.57
C LYS A 63 14.00 -15.12 -6.68
N GLY A 64 14.08 -13.80 -6.85
CA GLY A 64 15.00 -13.13 -7.78
C GLY A 64 14.35 -12.56 -9.05
N ALA A 65 13.02 -12.63 -9.18
CA ALA A 65 12.32 -12.00 -10.30
C ALA A 65 12.03 -10.51 -10.02
N ALA A 66 12.04 -9.68 -11.07
CA ALA A 66 11.61 -8.28 -11.02
C ALA A 66 10.09 -8.12 -10.94
N LYS A 67 9.33 -9.22 -11.05
CA LYS A 67 7.86 -9.21 -11.04
C LYS A 67 7.33 -9.23 -9.61
N MET A 68 6.40 -8.33 -9.34
CA MET A 68 5.76 -8.16 -8.03
C MET A 68 4.25 -8.32 -8.17
N ASP A 69 3.64 -9.09 -7.26
CA ASP A 69 2.23 -8.92 -6.96
C ASP A 69 2.06 -7.68 -6.08
N ILE A 70 0.99 -6.93 -6.31
CA ILE A 70 0.65 -5.75 -5.52
C ILE A 70 -0.73 -5.94 -4.91
N TYR A 71 -0.79 -5.82 -3.59
CA TYR A 71 -2.03 -5.86 -2.82
C TYR A 71 -2.26 -4.50 -2.17
N LEU A 72 -3.47 -3.97 -2.31
CA LEU A 72 -3.94 -2.80 -1.57
C LEU A 72 -4.66 -3.27 -0.32
N VAL A 73 -4.16 -2.85 0.82
CA VAL A 73 -4.74 -3.09 2.14
C VAL A 73 -5.32 -1.79 2.67
N ARG A 74 -6.59 -1.83 3.06
CA ARG A 74 -7.30 -0.72 3.71
C ARG A 74 -7.88 -1.22 5.01
N LEU A 75 -8.00 -0.32 5.99
CA LEU A 75 -8.81 -0.60 7.16
C LEU A 75 -10.28 -0.76 6.75
N SER A 76 -10.96 -1.73 7.34
CA SER A 76 -12.42 -1.86 7.21
C SER A 76 -13.10 -0.63 7.81
N GLU A 77 -14.19 -0.18 7.18
CA GLU A 77 -14.99 0.96 7.66
C GLU A 77 -15.63 0.70 9.03
N LEU A 78 -15.75 -0.57 9.41
CA LEU A 78 -16.25 -1.00 10.71
C LEU A 78 -15.20 -0.88 11.82
N THR A 79 -13.91 -0.69 11.48
CA THR A 79 -12.87 -0.57 12.50
C THR A 79 -12.90 0.82 13.16
N PRO A 80 -12.85 0.88 14.51
CA PRO A 80 -12.75 2.17 15.22
C PRO A 80 -11.51 2.97 14.82
N LEU A 81 -10.44 2.29 14.41
CA LEU A 81 -9.20 2.95 14.01
C LEU A 81 -9.37 3.79 12.74
N ASN A 82 -10.14 3.31 11.75
CA ASN A 82 -10.40 4.08 10.54
C ASN A 82 -11.20 5.34 10.84
N GLN A 83 -12.25 5.21 11.66
CA GLN A 83 -13.08 6.33 12.10
C GLN A 83 -12.26 7.36 12.90
N CYS A 84 -11.37 6.90 13.78
CA CYS A 84 -10.48 7.76 14.54
C CYS A 84 -9.52 8.54 13.62
N PHE A 85 -8.89 7.88 12.66
CA PHE A 85 -7.96 8.51 11.72
C PHE A 85 -8.65 9.62 10.91
N VAL A 86 -9.83 9.31 10.35
CA VAL A 86 -10.65 10.28 9.60
C VAL A 86 -11.17 11.41 10.50
N SER A 87 -11.46 11.14 11.77
CA SER A 87 -11.90 12.20 12.69
C SER A 87 -10.76 13.16 13.02
N LEU A 88 -9.55 12.64 13.23
CA LEU A 88 -8.37 13.45 13.49
C LEU A 88 -8.04 14.34 12.29
N SER A 89 -8.17 13.83 11.06
CA SER A 89 -7.78 14.57 9.84
C SER A 89 -8.58 15.85 9.62
N HIS A 90 -9.83 15.87 10.08
CA HIS A 90 -10.72 17.02 9.99
C HIS A 90 -10.68 17.91 11.24
N TYR A 91 -9.95 17.52 12.28
CA TYR A 91 -9.90 18.29 13.53
C TYR A 91 -8.95 19.46 13.40
N GLU A 92 -9.50 20.67 13.53
CA GLU A 92 -8.74 21.92 13.63
C GLU A 92 -8.50 22.26 15.11
N GLY A 93 -7.22 22.27 15.50
CA GLY A 93 -6.82 22.53 16.88
C GLY A 93 -6.32 23.96 17.11
N SER A 94 -5.64 24.14 18.24
CA SER A 94 -4.89 25.36 18.51
C SER A 94 -3.64 25.46 17.61
N ALA A 95 -3.03 26.64 17.51
CA ALA A 95 -1.79 26.82 16.74
C ALA A 95 -0.66 25.86 17.20
N ALA A 96 -0.60 25.53 18.49
CA ALA A 96 0.36 24.57 19.02
C ALA A 96 0.07 23.13 18.56
N TYR A 97 -1.20 22.75 18.47
CA TYR A 97 -1.61 21.47 17.92
C TYR A 97 -1.26 21.37 16.44
N GLU A 98 -1.63 22.36 15.64
CA GLU A 98 -1.37 22.40 14.19
C GLU A 98 0.12 22.29 13.87
N HIS A 99 0.98 22.95 14.65
CA HIS A 99 2.43 22.83 14.50
C HIS A 99 2.97 21.39 14.65
N SER A 100 2.29 20.57 15.45
CA SER A 100 2.68 19.18 15.73
C SER A 100 1.87 18.14 14.92
N ARG A 101 0.86 18.58 14.18
CA ARG A 101 -0.16 17.72 13.58
C ARG A 101 0.46 16.77 12.57
N ASP A 102 1.22 17.28 11.62
CA ASP A 102 1.78 16.46 10.53
C ASP A 102 2.72 15.36 11.04
N ALA A 103 3.60 15.69 12.00
CA ALA A 103 4.48 14.70 12.63
C ALA A 103 3.68 13.63 13.38
N THR A 104 2.63 14.04 14.11
CA THR A 104 1.74 13.12 14.82
C THR A 104 1.01 12.19 13.85
N PHE A 105 0.53 12.73 12.72
CA PHE A 105 -0.15 11.96 11.68
C PHE A 105 0.78 10.95 11.03
N GLN A 106 2.03 11.32 10.77
CA GLN A 106 3.02 10.40 10.26
C GLN A 106 3.27 9.23 11.24
N HIS A 107 3.38 9.50 12.54
CA HIS A 107 3.50 8.45 13.55
C HIS A 107 2.25 7.58 13.67
N LEU A 108 1.07 8.18 13.58
CA LEU A 108 -0.19 7.43 13.55
C LEU A 108 -0.28 6.53 12.31
N LEU A 109 0.14 7.03 11.14
CA LEU A 109 0.21 6.25 9.90
C LEU A 109 1.12 5.04 10.07
N TYR A 110 2.29 5.19 10.71
CA TYR A 110 3.15 4.05 11.02
C TYR A 110 2.48 3.03 11.93
N ALA A 111 1.80 3.47 12.99
CA ALA A 111 1.11 2.57 13.92
C ALA A 111 -0.02 1.80 13.23
N VAL A 112 -0.84 2.49 12.44
CA VAL A 112 -1.93 1.89 11.67
C VAL A 112 -1.40 0.91 10.63
N ALA A 113 -0.33 1.30 9.92
CA ALA A 113 0.29 0.43 8.94
C ALA A 113 0.91 -0.82 9.55
N GLU A 114 1.48 -0.73 10.74
CA GLU A 114 1.96 -1.92 11.44
C GLU A 114 0.81 -2.89 11.72
N MET A 115 -0.33 -2.39 12.21
CA MET A 115 -1.51 -3.22 12.41
C MET A 115 -2.01 -3.84 11.09
N MET A 116 -2.08 -3.07 10.00
CA MET A 116 -2.47 -3.58 8.68
C MET A 116 -1.51 -4.67 8.17
N LYS A 117 -0.19 -4.51 8.37
CA LYS A 117 0.81 -5.53 8.01
C LYS A 117 0.56 -6.82 8.79
N GLN A 118 0.42 -6.73 10.11
CA GLN A 118 0.21 -7.91 10.96
C GLN A 118 -1.07 -8.66 10.57
N LEU A 119 -2.17 -7.94 10.32
CA LEU A 119 -3.44 -8.53 9.90
C LEU A 119 -3.36 -9.15 8.50
N PHE A 120 -2.63 -8.52 7.57
CA PHE A 120 -2.40 -9.08 6.24
C PHE A 120 -1.66 -10.42 6.32
N TRP A 121 -0.58 -10.49 7.11
CA TRP A 121 0.21 -11.71 7.26
C TRP A 121 -0.46 -12.80 8.10
N ALA A 122 -1.44 -12.43 8.93
CA ALA A 122 -2.30 -13.39 9.62
C ALA A 122 -3.38 -14.01 8.71
N GLY A 123 -3.63 -13.41 7.53
CA GLY A 123 -4.58 -13.91 6.55
C GLY A 123 -4.03 -15.06 5.67
N ASP A 124 -4.91 -15.60 4.85
CA ASP A 124 -4.60 -16.59 3.82
C ASP A 124 -4.54 -15.90 2.45
N LEU A 125 -3.33 -15.63 1.99
CA LEU A 125 -3.08 -14.98 0.70
C LEU A 125 -3.50 -15.85 -0.50
N GLN A 126 -3.50 -17.18 -0.36
CA GLN A 126 -3.90 -18.09 -1.44
C GLN A 126 -5.41 -18.06 -1.65
N ARG A 127 -6.17 -17.99 -0.55
CA ARG A 127 -7.64 -17.93 -0.58
C ARG A 127 -8.19 -16.50 -0.58
N LEU A 128 -7.32 -15.50 -0.40
CA LEU A 128 -7.69 -14.11 -0.17
C LEU A 128 -8.67 -13.92 0.99
N ILE A 129 -8.44 -14.67 2.08
CA ILE A 129 -9.25 -14.60 3.31
C ILE A 129 -8.45 -13.87 4.38
N PHE A 130 -8.96 -12.74 4.85
CA PHE A 130 -8.27 -11.89 5.82
C PHE A 130 -9.15 -11.59 7.04
N PRO A 131 -8.56 -11.18 8.17
CA PRO A 131 -9.32 -10.66 9.31
C PRO A 131 -10.26 -9.51 8.90
N ALA A 132 -11.43 -9.43 9.53
CA ALA A 132 -12.50 -8.49 9.17
C ALA A 132 -12.13 -7.01 9.38
N GLU A 133 -11.06 -6.75 10.10
CA GLU A 133 -10.50 -5.44 10.36
C GLU A 133 -9.83 -4.82 9.12
N ILE A 134 -9.48 -5.62 8.11
CA ILE A 134 -8.89 -5.13 6.86
C ILE A 134 -9.67 -5.60 5.64
N GLN A 135 -9.56 -4.81 4.58
CA GLN A 135 -9.99 -5.16 3.24
C GLN A 135 -8.74 -5.24 2.37
N VAL A 136 -8.60 -6.33 1.63
CA VAL A 136 -7.44 -6.57 0.76
C VAL A 136 -7.93 -6.74 -0.66
N THR A 137 -7.44 -5.90 -1.56
CA THR A 137 -7.75 -5.94 -2.98
C THR A 137 -6.47 -6.19 -3.76
N PRO A 138 -6.42 -7.25 -4.60
CA PRO A 138 -5.33 -7.41 -5.56
C PRO A 138 -5.36 -6.26 -6.58
N VAL A 139 -4.24 -5.55 -6.73
CA VAL A 139 -4.07 -4.46 -7.71
C VAL A 139 -3.38 -4.98 -8.95
N LEU A 140 -2.30 -5.73 -8.75
CA LEU A 140 -1.54 -6.38 -9.81
C LEU A 140 -1.21 -7.81 -9.38
N ILE A 141 -1.58 -8.80 -10.17
CA ILE A 141 -1.26 -10.20 -9.92
C ILE A 141 -0.74 -10.80 -11.21
N HIS A 142 0.48 -11.33 -11.19
CA HIS A 142 1.01 -12.00 -12.37
C HIS A 142 0.56 -13.47 -12.38
N ASP A 143 0.00 -13.89 -13.52
CA ASP A 143 -0.81 -15.10 -13.63
C ASP A 143 0.04 -16.38 -13.78
N GLU A 144 0.65 -16.85 -12.68
CA GLU A 144 1.07 -18.26 -12.52
C GLU A 144 0.22 -19.02 -11.48
N ARG A 145 -0.56 -18.31 -10.66
CA ARG A 145 -1.43 -18.92 -9.63
C ARG A 145 -2.71 -19.56 -10.18
N LYS A 146 -3.15 -19.24 -11.40
CA LYS A 146 -4.34 -19.87 -12.02
C LYS A 146 -4.19 -21.35 -12.41
N LYS A 147 -2.97 -21.91 -12.38
CA LYS A 147 -2.74 -23.32 -12.76
C LYS A 147 -2.98 -24.34 -11.63
N GLY A 148 -3.49 -23.90 -10.48
CA GLY A 148 -3.72 -24.75 -9.29
C GLY A 148 -5.18 -25.02 -8.92
N LEU A 149 -6.14 -24.74 -9.81
CA LEU A 149 -7.56 -25.11 -9.65
C LEU A 149 -7.92 -26.31 -10.52
#